data_AF-A0AA40VV21-F1
#
_entry.id   AF-A0AA40VV21-F1
#
_cell.length_a   1.000
_cell.length_b   1.000
_cell.length_c   1.000
_cell.angle_alpha   90.00
_cell.angle_beta   90.00
_cell.angle_gamma   90.00
#
_symmetry.space_group_name_H-M   'P 1'
#
loop_
_entity.id
_entity.type
_entity.pdbx_description
1 polymer ?
#
loop_
_entity_poly.entity_id
_entity_poly.type
_entity_poly.pdbx_seq_one_letter_code
_entity_poly.pdbx_strand_id
1 'polypeptide(L)'
;MTNYLLDTNIILRFTDTNSAEYDLINTAISQILVEGGQCFITSQVITEFWVVATRPMSVNGLGWTVEKTEQAIQMLINQFDLLEETPAIFPQ
;
A
#
# COMPACT_ATOMS: atom_id res chain seq x y z
N MET A 1 17.33 -1.43 -13.28
CA MET A 1 15.98 -1.15 -12.76
C MET A 1 16.06 -1.32 -11.26
N THR A 2 15.76 -0.28 -10.48
CA THR A 2 15.79 -0.37 -9.02
C THR A 2 14.41 -0.78 -8.53
N ASN A 3 14.36 -1.80 -7.68
CA ASN A 3 13.10 -2.35 -7.17
C ASN A 3 12.83 -1.79 -5.78
N TYR A 4 11.60 -1.34 -5.56
CA TYR A 4 11.14 -0.74 -4.31
C TYR A 4 9.96 -1.54 -3.77
N LEU A 5 10.09 -2.07 -2.57
CA LEU A 5 8.95 -2.64 -1.84
C LEU A 5 8.28 -1.53 -1.06
N LEU A 6 7.00 -1.27 -1.34
CA LEU A 6 6.22 -0.26 -0.63
C LEU A 6 5.70 -0.85 0.68
N ASP A 7 6.02 -0.18 1.80
CA ASP A 7 5.49 -0.54 3.11
C ASP A 7 4.01 -0.17 3.24
N THR A 8 3.34 -0.78 4.23
CA THR A 8 1.94 -0.50 4.56
C THR A 8 1.70 0.98 4.82
N ASN A 9 2.65 1.66 5.48
CA ASN A 9 2.48 3.08 5.75
C ASN A 9 2.39 3.89 4.44
N ILE A 10 3.18 3.58 3.42
CA ILE A 10 3.20 4.27 2.13
C ILE A 10 1.86 4.10 1.42
N ILE A 11 1.38 2.87 1.28
CA ILE A 11 0.13 2.62 0.55
C ILE A 11 -1.12 3.16 1.28
N LEU A 12 -1.09 3.26 2.61
CA LEU A 12 -2.15 3.94 3.37
C LEU A 12 -2.25 5.42 3.01
N ARG A 13 -1.13 6.13 2.95
CA ARG A 13 -1.12 7.58 2.63
C ARG A 13 -1.31 7.83 1.15
N PHE A 14 -0.89 6.90 0.30
CA PHE A 14 -1.16 6.94 -1.13
C PHE A 14 -2.65 6.79 -1.47
N THR A 15 -3.41 6.03 -0.68
CA THR A 15 -4.84 5.79 -0.93
C THR A 15 -5.77 6.77 -0.18
N ASP A 16 -5.29 7.40 0.89
CA ASP A 16 -6.04 8.44 1.61
C ASP A 16 -5.65 9.84 1.11
N THR A 17 -6.43 10.37 0.18
CA THR A 17 -6.24 11.73 -0.37
C THR A 17 -6.40 12.84 0.68
N ASN A 18 -6.90 12.54 1.88
CA ASN A 18 -6.98 13.49 2.98
C ASN A 18 -5.75 13.47 3.89
N SER A 19 -4.82 12.52 3.68
CA SER A 19 -3.58 12.46 4.45
C SER A 19 -2.72 13.68 4.17
N ALA A 20 -2.12 14.25 5.21
CA ALA A 20 -1.21 15.39 5.06
C ALA A 20 0.01 15.05 4.17
N GLU A 21 0.39 13.77 4.12
CA GLU A 21 1.52 13.26 3.36
C GLU A 21 1.15 12.74 1.96
N TYR A 22 -0.12 12.80 1.55
CA TYR A 22 -0.58 12.27 0.27
C TYR A 22 0.26 12.80 -0.91
N ASP A 23 0.43 14.12 -0.99
CA ASP A 23 1.16 14.77 -2.10
C ASP A 23 2.64 14.37 -2.13
N LEU A 24 3.26 14.24 -0.95
CA LEU A 24 4.66 13.82 -0.83
C LEU A 24 4.82 12.38 -1.33
N ILE A 25 3.96 11.47 -0.87
CA ILE A 25 4.01 10.05 -1.24
C ILE A 25 3.71 9.86 -2.73
N ASN A 26 2.67 10.52 -3.24
CA ASN A 26 2.31 10.45 -4.65
C ASN A 26 3.44 10.97 -5.54
N THR A 27 4.10 12.06 -5.15
CA THR A 27 5.26 12.61 -5.86
C THR A 27 6.44 11.66 -5.85
N ALA A 28 6.76 11.08 -4.69
CA ALA A 28 7.88 10.13 -4.55
C ALA A 28 7.68 8.87 -5.41
N ILE A 29 6.48 8.28 -5.37
CA ILE A 29 6.14 7.12 -6.21
C ILE A 29 6.22 7.49 -7.69
N SER A 30 5.67 8.63 -8.08
CA SER A 30 5.73 9.12 -9.47
C SER A 30 7.17 9.28 -9.94
N GLN A 31 8.05 9.84 -9.10
CA GLN A 31 9.47 10.01 -9.44
C GLN A 31 10.17 8.66 -9.63
N ILE A 32 9.93 7.69 -8.74
CA ILE A 32 10.46 6.32 -8.87
C ILE A 32 10.09 5.73 -10.23
N LEU A 33 8.82 5.83 -10.62
CA LEU A 33 8.33 5.27 -11.89
C LEU A 33 8.92 5.99 -13.11
N VAL A 34 9.03 7.33 -13.06
CA VAL A 34 9.63 8.14 -14.15
C VAL A 34 11.11 7.83 -14.34
N GLU A 35 11.84 7.58 -13.26
CA GLU A 35 13.26 7.20 -13.29
C GLU A 35 13.48 5.73 -13.71
N GLY A 36 12.40 5.01 -14.04
CA GLY A 36 12.44 3.61 -14.44
C GLY A 36 12.66 2.65 -13.29
N GLY A 37 12.30 3.02 -12.06
CA GLY A 37 12.15 2.10 -10.94
C GLY A 37 10.84 1.31 -11.00
N GLN A 38 10.77 0.23 -10.24
CA GLN A 38 9.59 -0.63 -10.16
C GLN A 38 9.12 -0.75 -8.71
N CYS A 39 7.82 -0.52 -8.49
CA CYS A 39 7.20 -0.56 -7.17
C CYS A 39 6.45 -1.87 -6.99
N PHE A 40 6.65 -2.49 -5.83
CA PHE A 40 6.07 -3.76 -5.46
C PHE A 40 5.29 -3.66 -4.15
N ILE A 41 4.32 -4.54 -3.98
CA ILE A 41 3.59 -4.80 -2.73
C ILE A 41 3.58 -6.30 -2.44
N THR A 42 3.24 -6.71 -1.22
CA THR A 42 3.07 -8.12 -0.84
C THR A 42 1.68 -8.38 -0.24
N SER A 43 1.31 -9.65 -0.10
CA SER A 43 0.08 -10.03 0.60
C SER A 43 0.06 -9.61 2.07
N GLN A 44 1.20 -9.61 2.75
CA GLN A 44 1.32 -9.08 4.11
C GLN A 44 0.98 -7.59 4.15
N VAL A 45 1.54 -6.78 3.25
CA VAL A 45 1.26 -5.32 3.16
C VAL A 45 -0.23 -5.05 2.91
N ILE A 46 -0.88 -5.84 2.06
CA ILE A 46 -2.34 -5.75 1.81
C ILE A 46 -3.14 -6.10 3.07
N THR A 47 -2.71 -7.11 3.83
CA THR A 47 -3.38 -7.54 5.06
C THR A 47 -3.30 -6.47 6.14
N GLU A 48 -2.11 -5.90 6.34
CA GLU A 48 -1.90 -4.81 7.31
C GLU A 48 -2.68 -3.55 6.89
N PHE A 49 -2.71 -3.23 5.59
CA PHE A 49 -3.52 -2.16 5.03
C PHE A 49 -5.00 -2.35 5.38
N TRP A 50 -5.56 -3.52 5.14
CA TRP A 50 -6.96 -3.82 5.45
C TRP A 50 -7.29 -3.55 6.91
N VAL A 51 -6.44 -4.04 7.81
CA VAL A 51 -6.60 -3.87 9.26
C VAL A 51 -6.64 -2.38 9.62
N VAL A 52 -5.73 -1.56 9.09
CA VAL A 52 -5.70 -0.12 9.41
C VAL A 52 -6.84 0.65 8.74
N ALA A 53 -7.15 0.32 7.48
CA ALA A 53 -8.19 1.00 6.71
C ALA A 53 -9.58 0.82 7.34
N THR A 54 -9.91 -0.41 7.76
CA THR A 54 -11.21 -0.74 8.36
C THR A 54 -11.29 -0.47 9.86
N ARG A 55 -10.15 -0.33 10.55
CA ARG A 55 -10.12 0.00 11.97
C ARG A 55 -10.83 1.34 12.24
N PRO A 56 -11.65 1.45 13.30
CA PRO A 56 -12.32 2.71 13.63
C PRO A 56 -11.33 3.86 13.88
N MET A 57 -11.73 5.08 13.48
CA MET A 57 -10.93 6.29 13.73
C MET A 57 -10.64 6.52 15.22
N SER A 58 -11.57 6.13 16.11
CA SER A 58 -11.41 6.24 17.57
C SER A 58 -10.24 5.44 18.15
N VAL A 59 -9.71 4.48 17.40
CA VAL A 59 -8.54 3.67 17.78
C VAL A 59 -7.46 3.71 16.69
N ASN A 60 -7.27 4.88 16.07
CA ASN A 60 -6.20 5.18 15.11
C ASN A 60 -6.30 4.42 13.77
N GLY A 61 -7.49 4.07 13.30
CA GLY A 61 -7.69 3.58 11.92
C GLY A 61 -8.27 4.64 10.99
N LEU A 62 -8.55 4.28 9.74
CA LEU A 62 -9.18 5.18 8.76
C LEU A 62 -10.72 5.13 8.80
N GLY A 63 -11.31 4.13 9.45
CA GLY A 63 -12.76 3.95 9.56
C GLY A 63 -13.46 3.74 8.21
N TRP A 64 -12.76 3.23 7.21
CA TRP A 64 -13.34 2.96 5.90
C TRP A 64 -14.28 1.77 5.95
N THR A 65 -15.25 1.76 5.05
CA THR A 65 -16.09 0.57 4.85
C THR A 65 -15.29 -0.54 4.18
N VAL A 66 -15.80 -1.76 4.28
CA VAL A 66 -15.22 -2.94 3.62
C VAL A 66 -15.16 -2.71 2.11
N GLU A 67 -16.23 -2.20 1.51
CA GLU A 67 -16.34 -1.99 0.07
C GLU A 67 -15.33 -0.94 -0.44
N LYS A 68 -15.14 0.16 0.31
CA LYS A 68 -14.11 1.16 -0.02
C LYS A 68 -12.71 0.54 0.08
N THR A 69 -12.47 -0.28 1.10
CA THR A 69 -11.18 -0.94 1.32
C THR A 69 -10.87 -1.93 0.20
N GLU A 70 -11.85 -2.71 -0.24
CA GLU A 70 -11.72 -3.62 -1.38
C GLU A 70 -11.40 -2.86 -2.67
N GLN A 71 -12.11 -1.75 -2.95
CA GLN A 71 -11.83 -0.92 -4.12
C GLN A 71 -10.41 -0.35 -4.11
N ALA A 72 -9.94 0.12 -2.95
CA ALA A 72 -8.57 0.61 -2.80
C ALA A 72 -7.53 -0.51 -3.03
N ILE A 73 -7.78 -1.72 -2.54
CA ILE A 73 -6.90 -2.87 -2.77
C ILE A 73 -6.84 -3.25 -4.25
N GLN A 74 -7.99 -3.27 -4.93
CA GLN A 74 -8.01 -3.54 -6.38
C GLN A 74 -7.24 -2.47 -7.16
N MET A 75 -7.35 -1.20 -6.78
CA MET A 75 -6.54 -0.13 -7.36
C MET A 75 -5.04 -0.38 -7.13
N LEU A 76 -4.63 -0.71 -5.90
CA LEU A 76 -3.23 -0.97 -5.54
C LEU A 76 -2.64 -2.16 -6.31
N ILE A 77 -3.37 -3.28 -6.42
CA ILE A 77 -2.93 -4.48 -7.15
C ILE A 77 -2.86 -4.23 -8.66
N ASN A 78 -3.72 -3.37 -9.21
CA ASN A 78 -3.64 -2.98 -10.62
C ASN A 78 -2.50 -1.99 -10.91
N GLN A 79 -2.02 -1.28 -9.89
CA GLN A 79 -1.00 -0.24 -10.04
C GLN A 79 0.42 -0.71 -9.73
N PHE A 80 0.57 -1.65 -8.79
CA PHE A 80 1.87 -2.14 -8.32
C PHE A 80 1.97 -3.65 -8.47
N ASP A 81 3.18 -4.13 -8.73
CA ASP A 81 3.40 -5.56 -8.89
C ASP A 81 3.33 -6.28 -7.54
N LEU A 82 2.57 -7.37 -7.48
CA LEU A 82 2.47 -8.21 -6.30
C LEU A 82 3.62 -9.21 -6.27
N LEU A 83 4.46 -9.14 -5.23
CA LEU A 83 5.49 -10.15 -4.98
C LEU A 83 4.89 -11.36 -4.27
N GLU A 84 5.28 -12.55 -4.77
CA GLU A 84 4.87 -13.82 -4.19
C GLU A 84 5.52 -14.02 -2.81
N GLU A 85 4.69 -14.22 -1.78
CA GLU A 85 5.15 -14.60 -0.46
C GLU A 85 5.18 -16.13 -0.34
N THR A 86 6.38 -16.71 -0.26
CA THR A 86 6.58 -18.16 -0.17
C THR A 86 7.11 -18.57 1.21
N PRO A 87 6.97 -19.83 1.63
CA PRO A 87 7.55 -20.33 2.88
C PRO A 87 9.08 -20.17 3.00
N ALA A 88 9.79 -19.94 1.89
CA ALA A 88 11.23 -19.69 1.90
C ALA A 88 11.61 -18.33 2.50
N ILE A 89 10.66 -17.38 2.62
CA ILE A 89 10.89 -16.05 3.18
C ILE A 89 11.15 -16.12 4.69
N PHE A 90 10.44 -17.01 5.39
CA PHE A 90 10.65 -17.28 6.82
C PHE A 90 10.57 -18.80 7.07
N PRO A 91 11.68 -19.53 6.82
CA PRO A 91 11.71 -20.97 7.04
C PRO A 91 11.59 -21.28 8.54
N GLN A 92 10.79 -22.30 8.87
CA GLN A 92 10.62 -22.80 10.25
C GLN A 92 11.86 -23.55 10.74
#